data_AF-A0A7C7GLV2-F1
#
_entry.id   AF-A0A7C7GLV2-F1
#
_cell.length_a   1.000
_cell.length_b   1.000
_cell.length_c   1.000
_cell.angle_alpha   90.00
_cell.angle_beta   90.00
_cell.angle_gamma   90.00
#
_symmetry.space_group_name_H-M   'P 1'
#
loop_
_entity.id
_entity.type
_entity.pdbx_description
1 polymer ?
#
loop_
_entity_poly.entity_id
_entity_poly.type
_entity_poly.pdbx_seq_one_letter_code
_entity_poly.pdbx_strand_id
1 'polypeptide(L)'
;MIRFIFSFQIASALFLQLTDSANTFSIYLALTHTIIGLVLVGVIFIQFMQKKIEITGEFPLERVSVILFCLTSISSIGLLFVGTTGFGSALLFFHIVTAVLFLIIFVFSLINFDQSWSLKPHVLQTSLIFTVLLIGGFSIDNSSSDNIHIEKASFVPSPGTTASGGYIAAESINRSARCGTSGCHPDIYAQWSQSAHRFSSFNNPFYKASVEYLILTSDTTTVRWCGSCHDPVMLYSGLMESSPDETIPEAHAGITCETCHGMVDIPDITGNANYVLDEPVTYPFSYSGGMLANVNKMLIKMKPEAHRQGMLNPIHTGEKFCATCHKVSLDVEINHYKWLRGQDEYDAWQASGISYNAVASFYNPPIPLDCRNCHMVEVPSSDMGNDWGTVKSHYFTAANTALPSLPELRNDEWLKRTSQFLKNNRASVDIFGAVVDGKLIAPLNKTLYVKPGQKIRLEVVVRTRNIGHTFPGGTIDSN
;
A
#
# COMPACT_ATOMS: atom_id res chain seq x y z
N MET A 1 -21.13 -25.24 -29.38
CA MET A 1 -21.06 -24.43 -28.13
C MET A 1 -20.08 -25.01 -27.11
N ILE A 2 -20.31 -26.22 -26.55
CA ILE A 2 -19.42 -26.83 -25.53
C ILE A 2 -17.95 -26.94 -25.98
N ARG A 3 -17.70 -27.33 -27.24
CA ARG A 3 -16.33 -27.43 -27.79
C ARG A 3 -15.55 -26.10 -27.72
N PHE A 4 -16.22 -24.99 -28.02
CA PHE A 4 -15.62 -23.65 -27.92
C PHE A 4 -15.33 -23.28 -26.47
N ILE A 5 -16.24 -23.60 -25.54
CA ILE A 5 -16.07 -23.34 -24.10
C ILE A 5 -14.81 -24.04 -23.57
N PHE A 6 -14.58 -25.30 -23.93
CA PHE A 6 -13.34 -26.02 -23.58
C PHE A 6 -12.09 -25.35 -24.16
N SER A 7 -12.08 -25.04 -25.46
CA SER A 7 -10.94 -24.38 -26.09
C SER A 7 -10.66 -23.00 -25.48
N PHE A 8 -11.70 -22.23 -25.13
CA PHE A 8 -11.55 -20.96 -24.44
C PHE A 8 -10.99 -21.14 -23.03
N GLN A 9 -11.49 -22.09 -22.24
CA GLN A 9 -10.99 -22.36 -20.88
C GLN A 9 -9.51 -22.73 -20.88
N ILE A 10 -9.09 -23.57 -21.84
CA ILE A 10 -7.66 -23.93 -22.00
C ILE A 10 -6.85 -22.70 -22.41
N ALA A 11 -7.27 -21.95 -23.44
CA ALA A 11 -6.54 -20.80 -23.92
C ALA A 11 -6.41 -19.69 -22.86
N SER A 12 -7.50 -19.39 -22.14
CA SER A 12 -7.49 -18.40 -21.06
C SER A 12 -6.66 -18.85 -19.87
N ALA A 13 -6.71 -20.13 -19.47
CA ALA A 13 -5.83 -20.66 -18.41
C ALA A 13 -4.35 -20.56 -18.80
N LEU A 14 -4.00 -20.92 -20.03
CA LEU A 14 -2.63 -20.81 -20.55
C LEU A 14 -2.17 -19.35 -20.54
N PHE A 15 -2.99 -18.41 -21.00
CA PHE A 15 -2.65 -16.98 -20.95
C PHE A 15 -2.39 -16.53 -19.52
N LEU A 16 -3.33 -16.77 -18.61
CA LEU A 16 -3.24 -16.34 -17.21
C LEU A 16 -2.07 -16.96 -16.43
N GLN A 17 -1.48 -18.04 -16.93
CA GLN A 17 -0.34 -18.74 -16.34
C GLN A 17 1.00 -18.38 -17.00
N LEU A 18 1.00 -18.03 -18.29
CA LEU A 18 2.21 -17.83 -19.09
C LEU A 18 2.57 -16.35 -19.32
N THR A 19 1.62 -15.42 -19.15
CA THR A 19 1.88 -13.99 -19.32
C THR A 19 1.96 -13.26 -17.99
N ASP A 20 2.69 -12.14 -17.97
CA ASP A 20 2.69 -11.26 -16.80
C ASP A 20 1.27 -10.72 -16.60
N SER A 21 0.75 -10.91 -15.39
CA SER A 21 -0.70 -10.92 -15.14
C SER A 21 -1.21 -9.66 -14.43
N ALA A 22 -0.36 -8.64 -14.35
CA ALA A 22 -0.59 -7.43 -13.58
C ALA A 22 -1.25 -6.27 -14.38
N ASN A 23 -2.01 -6.58 -15.44
CA ASN A 23 -2.73 -5.58 -16.22
C ASN A 23 -4.24 -5.78 -16.21
N THR A 24 -4.97 -4.73 -16.58
CA THR A 24 -6.44 -4.70 -16.59
C THR A 24 -7.02 -5.82 -17.46
N PHE A 25 -6.41 -6.14 -18.61
CA PHE A 25 -6.84 -7.22 -19.48
C PHE A 25 -6.85 -8.58 -18.76
N SER A 26 -5.78 -8.89 -18.02
CA SER A 26 -5.65 -10.13 -17.26
C SER A 26 -6.72 -10.26 -16.17
N ILE A 27 -7.11 -9.15 -15.53
CA ILE A 27 -8.19 -9.12 -14.53
C ILE A 27 -9.54 -9.49 -15.18
N TYR A 28 -9.88 -8.88 -16.31
CA TYR A 28 -11.12 -9.19 -17.04
C TYR A 28 -11.12 -10.60 -17.63
N LEU A 29 -9.97 -11.08 -18.11
CA LEU A 29 -9.82 -12.44 -18.60
C LEU A 29 -10.01 -13.46 -17.48
N ALA A 30 -9.49 -13.19 -16.28
CA ALA A 30 -9.73 -14.04 -15.11
C ALA A 30 -11.22 -14.08 -14.73
N LEU A 31 -11.91 -12.94 -14.72
CA LEU A 31 -13.36 -12.90 -14.50
C LEU A 31 -14.10 -13.75 -15.55
N THR A 32 -13.73 -13.60 -16.81
CA THR A 32 -14.36 -14.30 -17.93
C THR A 32 -14.07 -15.81 -17.87
N HIS A 33 -12.84 -16.20 -17.52
CA HIS A 33 -12.45 -17.58 -17.26
C HIS A 33 -13.31 -18.19 -16.16
N THR A 34 -13.48 -17.49 -15.04
CA THR A 34 -14.33 -17.94 -13.92
C THR A 34 -15.79 -18.11 -14.34
N ILE A 35 -16.40 -17.12 -15.00
CA ILE A 35 -17.81 -17.18 -15.41
C ILE A 35 -18.04 -18.34 -16.39
N ILE A 36 -17.21 -18.44 -17.43
CA ILE A 36 -17.36 -19.49 -18.44
C ILE A 36 -17.06 -20.87 -17.82
N GLY A 37 -16.15 -20.95 -16.86
CA GLY A 37 -15.86 -22.17 -16.10
C GLY A 37 -17.07 -22.64 -15.29
N LEU A 38 -17.75 -21.74 -14.57
CA LEU A 38 -18.99 -22.06 -13.84
C LEU A 38 -20.11 -22.52 -14.77
N VAL A 39 -20.26 -21.89 -15.94
CA VAL A 39 -21.21 -22.33 -16.97
C VAL A 39 -20.85 -23.72 -17.47
N LEU A 40 -19.57 -24.00 -17.74
CA LEU A 40 -19.11 -25.33 -18.14
C LEU A 40 -19.45 -26.38 -17.08
N VAL A 41 -19.22 -26.06 -15.80
CA VAL A 41 -19.53 -26.96 -14.69
C VAL A 41 -21.03 -27.28 -14.65
N GLY A 42 -21.88 -26.26 -14.76
CA GLY A 42 -23.33 -26.45 -14.77
C GLY A 42 -23.84 -27.27 -15.96
N VAL A 43 -23.32 -27.02 -17.17
CA VAL A 43 -23.70 -27.77 -18.38
C VAL A 43 -23.32 -29.24 -18.28
N ILE A 44 -22.08 -29.53 -17.84
CA ILE A 44 -21.60 -30.91 -17.69
C ILE A 44 -22.39 -31.63 -16.58
N PHE A 45 -22.66 -30.95 -15.47
CA PHE A 45 -23.47 -31.50 -14.38
C PHE A 45 -24.88 -31.90 -14.85
N ILE A 46 -25.56 -31.03 -15.61
CA ILE A 46 -26.89 -31.34 -16.18
C ILE A 46 -26.81 -32.55 -17.11
N GLN A 47 -25.78 -32.64 -17.96
CA GLN A 47 -25.59 -33.79 -18.84
C GLN A 47 -25.40 -35.10 -18.07
N PHE A 48 -24.65 -35.06 -16.97
CA PHE A 48 -24.46 -36.21 -16.07
C PHE A 48 -25.75 -36.61 -15.34
N MET A 49 -26.64 -35.67 -15.02
CA MET A 49 -27.93 -35.98 -14.40
C MET A 49 -28.95 -36.53 -15.40
N GLN A 50 -28.91 -36.07 -16.66
CA GLN A 50 -29.83 -36.48 -17.72
C GLN A 50 -29.48 -37.85 -18.32
N LYS A 51 -28.21 -38.10 -18.60
CA LYS A 51 -27.73 -39.45 -18.85
C LYS A 51 -27.74 -40.13 -17.49
N LYS A 52 -28.73 -40.96 -17.17
CA LYS A 52 -28.59 -41.94 -16.09
C LYS A 52 -27.36 -42.79 -16.43
N ILE A 53 -26.17 -42.33 -16.06
CA ILE A 53 -24.96 -43.12 -16.19
C ILE A 53 -25.17 -44.20 -15.15
N GLU A 54 -25.74 -45.32 -15.59
CA GLU A 54 -25.56 -46.56 -14.88
C GLU A 54 -24.05 -46.74 -14.82
N ILE A 55 -23.49 -46.53 -13.63
CA ILE A 55 -22.09 -46.76 -13.34
C ILE A 55 -21.90 -48.30 -13.36
N THR A 56 -22.06 -48.90 -14.53
CA THR A 56 -21.85 -50.33 -14.76
C THR A 56 -20.35 -50.60 -14.68
N GLY A 57 -19.98 -51.81 -14.31
CA GLY A 57 -18.63 -52.19 -13.90
C GLY A 57 -17.54 -52.11 -14.99
N GLU A 58 -17.86 -51.71 -16.21
CA GLU A 58 -17.03 -52.02 -17.39
C GLU A 58 -16.11 -50.88 -17.89
N PHE A 59 -16.25 -49.64 -17.41
CA PHE A 59 -15.38 -48.52 -17.84
C PHE A 59 -14.71 -47.76 -16.67
N PRO A 60 -13.46 -48.11 -16.29
CA PRO A 60 -12.75 -47.45 -15.18
C PRO A 60 -12.39 -45.98 -15.49
N LEU A 61 -12.14 -45.62 -16.75
CA LEU A 61 -11.69 -44.27 -17.15
C LEU A 61 -12.79 -43.20 -17.04
N GLU A 62 -14.05 -43.55 -17.30
CA GLU A 62 -15.17 -42.61 -17.17
C GLU A 62 -15.39 -42.21 -15.71
N ARG A 63 -15.32 -43.18 -14.78
CA ARG A 63 -15.41 -42.92 -13.34
C ARG A 63 -14.29 -41.98 -12.88
N VAL A 64 -13.07 -42.21 -13.35
CA VAL A 64 -11.91 -41.35 -13.05
C VAL A 64 -12.12 -39.94 -13.60
N SER A 65 -12.65 -39.80 -14.82
CA SER A 65 -12.98 -38.50 -15.42
C SER A 65 -14.01 -37.73 -14.61
N VAL A 66 -15.08 -38.38 -14.16
CA VAL A 66 -16.10 -37.78 -13.27
C VAL A 66 -15.49 -37.33 -11.95
N ILE A 67 -14.66 -38.16 -11.32
CA ILE A 67 -13.98 -37.80 -10.07
C ILE A 67 -13.09 -36.58 -10.26
N LEU A 68 -12.25 -36.56 -11.30
CA LEU A 68 -11.36 -35.43 -11.59
C LEU A 68 -12.15 -34.15 -11.91
N PHE A 69 -13.26 -34.26 -12.62
CA PHE A 69 -14.16 -33.13 -12.87
C PHE A 69 -14.75 -32.59 -11.57
N CYS A 70 -15.21 -33.46 -10.66
CA CYS A 70 -15.70 -33.05 -9.35
C CYS A 70 -14.60 -32.36 -8.52
N LEU A 71 -13.38 -32.92 -8.49
CA LEU A 71 -12.24 -32.33 -7.78
C LEU A 71 -11.85 -30.97 -8.37
N THR A 72 -11.84 -30.84 -9.70
CA THR A 72 -11.59 -29.58 -10.41
C THR A 72 -12.67 -28.55 -10.07
N SER A 73 -13.94 -28.97 -10.04
CA SER A 73 -15.07 -28.10 -9.74
C SER A 73 -15.05 -27.62 -8.28
N ILE A 74 -14.84 -28.54 -7.33
CA ILE A 74 -14.75 -28.23 -5.89
C ILE A 74 -13.58 -27.28 -5.62
N SER A 75 -12.41 -27.56 -6.21
CA SER A 75 -11.25 -26.67 -6.06
C SER A 75 -11.49 -25.30 -6.69
N SER A 76 -12.15 -25.23 -7.85
CA SER A 76 -12.51 -23.95 -8.49
C SER A 76 -13.44 -23.11 -7.62
N ILE A 77 -14.47 -23.72 -7.00
CA ILE A 77 -15.38 -23.04 -6.07
C ILE A 77 -14.63 -22.59 -4.82
N GLY A 78 -13.74 -23.44 -4.28
CA GLY A 78 -12.90 -23.09 -3.13
C GLY A 78 -12.05 -21.84 -3.40
N LEU A 79 -11.43 -21.75 -4.58
CA LEU A 79 -10.60 -20.61 -5.01
C LEU A 79 -11.37 -19.29 -5.02
N LEU A 80 -12.68 -19.29 -5.28
CA LEU A 80 -13.51 -18.07 -5.22
C LEU A 80 -13.53 -17.44 -3.82
N PHE A 81 -13.36 -18.25 -2.77
CA PHE A 81 -13.41 -17.78 -1.38
C PHE A 81 -12.02 -17.52 -0.80
N VAL A 82 -11.08 -18.45 -1.04
CA VAL A 82 -9.74 -18.41 -0.44
C VAL A 82 -8.73 -17.59 -1.26
N GLY A 83 -8.97 -17.40 -2.57
CA GLY A 83 -8.03 -16.76 -3.46
C GLY A 83 -6.87 -17.67 -3.90
N THR A 84 -5.83 -17.07 -4.46
CA THR A 84 -4.69 -17.79 -5.06
C THR A 84 -3.37 -17.64 -4.28
N THR A 85 -3.39 -16.95 -3.13
CA THR A 85 -2.21 -16.76 -2.25
C THR A 85 -2.24 -17.69 -1.03
N GLY A 86 -1.07 -17.91 -0.39
CA GLY A 86 -0.98 -18.76 0.79
C GLY A 86 -1.49 -20.19 0.52
N PHE A 87 -2.43 -20.68 1.32
CA PHE A 87 -3.12 -21.97 1.08
C PHE A 87 -3.82 -22.01 -0.29
N GLY A 88 -4.34 -20.88 -0.76
CA GLY A 88 -4.94 -20.74 -2.09
C GLY A 88 -4.00 -21.09 -3.23
N SER A 89 -2.68 -20.90 -3.06
CA SER A 89 -1.69 -21.28 -4.08
C SER A 89 -1.60 -22.80 -4.26
N ALA A 90 -1.65 -23.55 -3.17
CA ALA A 90 -1.69 -25.01 -3.19
C ALA A 90 -3.02 -25.51 -3.79
N LEU A 91 -4.13 -24.84 -3.46
CA LEU A 91 -5.44 -25.14 -4.05
C LEU A 91 -5.48 -24.84 -5.56
N LEU A 92 -4.83 -23.76 -6.01
CA LEU A 92 -4.71 -23.41 -7.43
C LEU A 92 -3.87 -24.45 -8.17
N PHE A 93 -2.74 -24.87 -7.60
CA PHE A 93 -1.94 -25.96 -8.15
C PHE A 93 -2.76 -27.26 -8.28
N PHE A 94 -3.50 -27.62 -7.23
CA PHE A 94 -4.39 -28.78 -7.26
C PHE A 94 -5.49 -28.65 -8.33
N HIS A 95 -6.09 -27.47 -8.45
CA HIS A 95 -7.08 -27.17 -9.49
C HIS A 95 -6.50 -27.35 -10.90
N ILE A 96 -5.31 -26.80 -11.17
CA ILE A 96 -4.63 -26.93 -12.45
C ILE A 96 -4.32 -28.41 -12.77
N VAL A 97 -3.74 -29.14 -11.81
CA VAL A 97 -3.40 -30.56 -12.01
C VAL A 97 -4.65 -31.39 -12.29
N THR A 98 -5.70 -31.23 -11.49
CA THR A 98 -6.96 -31.98 -11.69
C THR A 98 -7.65 -31.61 -12.99
N ALA A 99 -7.62 -30.33 -13.39
CA ALA A 99 -8.15 -29.87 -14.68
C ALA A 99 -7.39 -30.47 -15.87
N VAL A 100 -6.06 -30.48 -15.83
CA VAL A 100 -5.21 -31.06 -16.89
C VAL A 100 -5.44 -32.57 -16.99
N LEU A 101 -5.44 -33.28 -15.86
CA LEU A 101 -5.71 -34.73 -15.84
C LEU A 101 -7.12 -35.05 -16.34
N PHE A 102 -8.12 -34.26 -15.94
CA PHE A 102 -9.48 -34.38 -16.45
C PHE A 102 -9.51 -34.23 -17.97
N LEU A 103 -8.90 -33.17 -18.51
CA LEU A 103 -8.85 -32.93 -19.96
C LEU A 103 -8.18 -34.09 -20.71
N ILE A 104 -7.06 -34.62 -20.21
CA ILE A 104 -6.34 -35.74 -20.83
C ILE A 104 -7.23 -36.99 -20.89
N ILE A 105 -7.83 -37.38 -19.75
CA ILE A 105 -8.64 -38.59 -19.66
C ILE A 105 -9.96 -38.44 -20.43
N PHE A 106 -10.59 -37.26 -20.37
CA PHE A 106 -11.81 -36.95 -21.11
C PHE A 106 -11.58 -37.04 -22.63
N VAL A 107 -10.48 -36.46 -23.13
CA VAL A 107 -10.11 -36.55 -24.54
C VAL A 107 -9.79 -37.98 -24.94
N PHE A 108 -9.04 -38.73 -24.14
CA PHE A 108 -8.73 -40.14 -24.41
C PHE A 108 -9.99 -41.02 -24.44
N SER A 109 -10.92 -40.80 -23.53
CA SER A 109 -12.22 -41.47 -23.50
C SER A 109 -13.04 -41.15 -24.75
N LEU A 110 -13.10 -39.87 -25.18
CA LEU A 110 -13.83 -39.47 -26.39
C LEU A 110 -13.26 -40.10 -27.67
N ILE A 111 -11.93 -40.14 -27.83
CA ILE A 111 -11.27 -40.73 -29.01
C ILE A 111 -11.53 -42.24 -29.08
N ASN A 112 -11.58 -42.93 -27.94
CA ASN A 112 -11.83 -44.38 -27.89
C ASN A 112 -13.31 -44.75 -28.13
N PHE A 113 -14.25 -43.88 -27.76
CA PHE A 113 -15.69 -44.12 -27.95
C PHE A 113 -16.21 -43.68 -29.32
N ASP A 114 -15.61 -42.65 -29.93
CA ASP A 114 -16.05 -42.09 -31.21
C ASP A 114 -14.84 -41.76 -32.09
N GLN A 115 -14.54 -42.63 -33.06
CA GLN A 115 -13.43 -42.43 -34.01
C GLN A 115 -13.62 -41.22 -34.94
N SER A 116 -14.80 -40.59 -34.96
CA SER A 116 -15.02 -39.34 -35.71
C SER A 116 -14.42 -38.11 -35.01
N TRP A 117 -13.99 -38.24 -33.75
CA TRP A 117 -13.37 -37.17 -32.99
C TRP A 117 -11.89 -36.98 -33.36
N SER A 118 -11.54 -35.83 -33.94
CA SER A 118 -10.16 -35.45 -34.26
C SER A 118 -9.67 -34.34 -33.32
N LEU A 119 -8.45 -34.47 -32.81
CA LEU A 119 -7.76 -33.44 -32.01
C LEU A 119 -7.43 -32.18 -32.81
N LYS A 120 -7.19 -32.30 -34.12
CA LYS A 120 -6.72 -31.20 -34.99
C LYS A 120 -7.59 -29.93 -34.93
N PRO A 121 -8.93 -29.99 -35.11
CA PRO A 121 -9.77 -28.80 -35.04
C PRO A 121 -9.76 -28.12 -33.65
N HIS A 122 -9.59 -28.89 -32.58
CA HIS A 122 -9.55 -28.36 -31.21
C HIS A 122 -8.25 -27.64 -30.91
N VAL A 123 -7.12 -28.23 -31.32
CA VAL A 123 -5.80 -27.57 -31.21
C VAL A 123 -5.81 -26.27 -32.00
N LEU A 124 -6.29 -26.28 -33.25
CA LEU A 124 -6.37 -25.09 -34.09
C LEU A 124 -7.26 -24.00 -33.46
N GLN A 125 -8.44 -24.38 -32.93
CA GLN A 125 -9.35 -23.45 -32.26
C GLN A 125 -8.73 -22.84 -31.00
N THR A 126 -8.11 -23.66 -30.15
CA THR A 126 -7.43 -23.18 -28.93
C THR A 126 -6.26 -22.26 -29.27
N SER A 127 -5.43 -22.61 -30.26
CA SER A 127 -4.32 -21.76 -30.72
C SER A 127 -4.81 -20.43 -31.30
N LEU A 128 -5.92 -20.42 -32.05
CA LEU A 128 -6.53 -19.20 -32.57
C LEU A 128 -7.02 -18.31 -31.42
N ILE A 129 -7.77 -18.86 -30.46
CA ILE A 129 -8.25 -18.11 -29.30
C ILE A 129 -7.07 -17.55 -28.50
N PHE A 130 -6.06 -18.37 -28.22
CA PHE A 130 -4.87 -17.92 -27.50
C PHE A 130 -4.14 -16.79 -28.22
N THR A 131 -4.02 -16.86 -29.55
CA THR A 131 -3.43 -15.78 -30.36
C THR A 131 -4.26 -14.50 -30.28
N VAL A 132 -5.59 -14.60 -30.32
CA VAL A 132 -6.48 -13.44 -30.13
C VAL A 132 -6.32 -12.83 -28.73
N LEU A 133 -6.19 -13.67 -27.69
CA LEU A 133 -5.94 -13.19 -26.33
C LEU A 133 -4.59 -12.50 -26.21
N LEU A 134 -3.54 -13.02 -26.85
CA LEU A 134 -2.21 -12.37 -26.90
C LEU A 134 -2.27 -11.00 -27.59
N ILE A 135 -2.94 -10.91 -28.75
CA ILE A 135 -3.11 -9.64 -29.47
C ILE A 135 -3.92 -8.65 -28.62
N GLY A 136 -5.00 -9.10 -28.00
CA GLY A 136 -5.84 -8.27 -27.13
C GLY A 136 -5.07 -7.75 -25.91
N GLY A 137 -4.30 -8.62 -25.25
CA GLY A 137 -3.45 -8.24 -24.12
C GLY A 137 -2.42 -7.18 -24.50
N PHE A 138 -1.68 -7.40 -25.60
CA PHE A 138 -0.67 -6.44 -26.08
C PHE A 138 -1.27 -5.10 -26.52
N SER A 139 -2.42 -5.13 -27.19
CA SER A 139 -3.06 -3.90 -27.69
C SER A 139 -3.59 -3.02 -26.56
N ILE A 140 -4.15 -3.62 -25.51
CA ILE A 140 -4.66 -2.88 -24.34
C ILE A 140 -3.52 -2.33 -23.49
N ASP A 141 -2.41 -3.07 -23.34
CA ASP A 141 -1.23 -2.60 -22.63
C ASP A 141 -0.65 -1.33 -23.28
N ASN A 142 -0.62 -1.28 -24.61
CA ASN A 142 -0.07 -0.17 -25.39
C ASN A 142 -1.05 1.02 -25.54
N SER A 143 -2.35 0.78 -25.40
CA SER A 143 -3.42 1.79 -25.48
C SER A 143 -3.46 2.74 -24.27
N SER A 144 -2.70 2.46 -23.21
CA SER A 144 -2.56 3.34 -22.04
C SER A 144 -1.82 4.66 -22.32
N SER A 145 -1.38 4.86 -23.58
CA SER A 145 -0.65 6.06 -24.04
C SER A 145 -1.47 6.99 -24.96
N ASP A 146 -2.76 6.75 -25.15
CA ASP A 146 -3.57 7.61 -26.04
C ASP A 146 -3.98 8.92 -25.36
N ASN A 147 -3.51 10.00 -25.97
CA ASN A 147 -3.70 11.42 -25.65
C ASN A 147 -5.17 11.80 -25.49
N ILE A 148 -5.75 11.56 -24.31
CA ILE A 148 -6.86 12.36 -23.84
C ILE A 148 -6.30 13.77 -23.61
N HIS A 149 -6.95 14.81 -24.14
CA HIS A 149 -6.64 16.19 -23.79
C HIS A 149 -6.96 16.41 -22.31
N ILE A 150 -6.04 16.02 -21.44
CA ILE A 150 -6.10 16.30 -20.02
C ILE A 150 -5.61 17.73 -19.86
N GLU A 151 -6.47 18.59 -19.32
CA GLU A 151 -6.08 19.94 -18.93
C GLU A 151 -4.93 19.83 -17.94
N LYS A 152 -3.81 20.50 -18.25
CA LYS A 152 -2.60 20.41 -17.43
C LYS A 152 -2.89 21.06 -16.08
N ALA A 153 -2.89 20.24 -15.02
CA ALA A 153 -3.11 20.72 -13.67
C ALA A 153 -1.94 21.58 -13.20
N SER A 154 -2.24 22.56 -12.34
CA SER A 154 -1.23 23.39 -11.70
C SER A 154 -1.22 23.14 -10.19
N PHE A 155 -0.18 22.44 -9.72
CA PHE A 155 0.06 22.18 -8.30
C PHE A 155 1.00 23.22 -7.64
N VAL A 156 1.53 24.16 -8.42
CA VAL A 156 2.42 25.23 -7.97
C VAL A 156 1.81 25.96 -6.76
N PRO A 157 2.60 26.28 -5.73
CA PRO A 157 4.07 26.12 -5.64
C PRO A 157 4.56 24.74 -5.16
N SER A 158 3.69 23.73 -5.06
CA SER A 158 4.16 22.36 -4.87
C SER A 158 4.90 21.84 -6.12
N PRO A 159 6.05 21.15 -5.96
CA PRO A 159 6.74 20.45 -7.05
C PRO A 159 6.10 19.11 -7.43
N GLY A 160 5.15 18.61 -6.63
CA GLY A 160 4.47 17.34 -6.88
C GLY A 160 3.66 17.34 -8.19
N THR A 161 3.54 16.17 -8.82
CA THR A 161 2.82 16.01 -10.09
C THR A 161 2.03 14.70 -10.13
N THR A 162 1.24 14.51 -11.18
CA THR A 162 0.51 13.27 -11.43
C THR A 162 1.04 12.59 -12.70
N ALA A 163 0.92 11.26 -12.78
CA ALA A 163 1.36 10.50 -13.94
C ALA A 163 0.68 10.96 -15.25
N SER A 164 -0.57 11.41 -15.16
CA SER A 164 -1.34 11.95 -16.28
C SER A 164 -1.06 13.44 -16.58
N GLY A 165 -0.43 14.15 -15.65
CA GLY A 165 -0.25 15.61 -15.69
C GLY A 165 -1.52 16.43 -15.40
N GLY A 166 -2.66 15.79 -15.13
CA GLY A 166 -3.91 16.43 -14.76
C GLY A 166 -4.37 16.13 -13.34
N TYR A 167 -5.55 16.64 -12.99
CA TYR A 167 -6.19 16.33 -11.72
C TYR A 167 -6.68 14.88 -11.69
N ILE A 168 -6.64 14.30 -10.50
CA ILE A 168 -7.08 12.95 -10.17
C ILE A 168 -8.48 13.03 -9.55
N ALA A 169 -9.37 12.11 -9.89
CA ALA A 169 -10.68 12.07 -9.25
C ALA A 169 -10.52 11.86 -7.74
N ALA A 170 -11.09 12.73 -6.90
CA ALA A 170 -10.90 12.63 -5.44
C ALA A 170 -11.25 11.24 -4.89
N GLU A 171 -12.32 10.64 -5.40
CA GLU A 171 -12.74 9.28 -5.07
C GLU A 171 -11.72 8.20 -5.45
N SER A 172 -10.82 8.39 -6.41
CA SER A 172 -9.83 7.37 -6.75
C SER A 172 -8.77 7.24 -5.66
N ILE A 173 -8.45 8.36 -4.98
CA ILE A 173 -7.42 8.47 -3.93
C ILE A 173 -7.97 8.73 -2.50
N ASN A 174 -9.29 8.84 -2.31
CA ASN A 174 -9.92 9.06 -1.01
C ASN A 174 -10.77 7.87 -0.54
N ARG A 175 -10.18 6.68 -0.44
CA ARG A 175 -10.95 5.45 -0.15
C ARG A 175 -10.28 4.47 0.82
N SER A 176 -9.35 4.91 1.67
CA SER A 176 -8.67 4.06 2.68
C SER A 176 -9.60 3.11 3.43
N ALA A 177 -10.84 3.53 3.74
CA ALA A 177 -11.84 2.72 4.44
C ALA A 177 -12.13 1.37 3.76
N ARG A 178 -12.05 1.28 2.42
CA ARG A 178 -12.30 0.04 1.69
C ARG A 178 -11.20 -1.00 1.95
N CYS A 179 -9.96 -0.57 2.18
CA CYS A 179 -8.83 -1.46 2.45
C CYS A 179 -9.08 -2.26 3.73
N GLY A 180 -9.61 -1.60 4.77
CA GLY A 180 -10.00 -2.24 6.03
C GLY A 180 -11.33 -2.99 5.95
N THR A 181 -12.39 -2.33 5.46
CA THR A 181 -13.77 -2.88 5.50
C THR A 181 -14.00 -4.02 4.51
N SER A 182 -13.18 -4.15 3.46
CA SER A 182 -13.17 -5.34 2.60
C SER A 182 -12.75 -6.60 3.36
N GLY A 183 -12.14 -6.48 4.55
CA GLY A 183 -11.61 -7.59 5.33
C GLY A 183 -10.28 -8.12 4.81
N CYS A 184 -9.57 -7.35 3.98
CA CYS A 184 -8.22 -7.69 3.51
C CYS A 184 -7.13 -7.05 4.38
N HIS A 185 -7.29 -5.77 4.74
CA HIS A 185 -6.32 -5.02 5.57
C HIS A 185 -6.94 -4.36 6.83
N PRO A 186 -7.76 -5.06 7.62
CA PRO A 186 -8.39 -4.48 8.82
C PRO A 186 -7.38 -3.96 9.85
N ASP A 187 -6.26 -4.65 10.09
CA ASP A 187 -5.29 -4.28 11.10
C ASP A 187 -4.53 -3.03 10.68
N ILE A 188 -3.96 -3.00 9.47
CA ILE A 188 -3.24 -1.83 8.94
C ILE A 188 -4.15 -0.60 8.91
N TYR A 189 -5.41 -0.76 8.49
CA TYR A 189 -6.37 0.34 8.47
C TYR A 189 -6.66 0.88 9.88
N ALA A 190 -6.82 -0.01 10.87
CA ALA A 190 -7.01 0.38 12.27
C ALA A 190 -5.78 1.10 12.86
N GLN A 191 -4.57 0.75 12.40
CA GLN A 191 -3.34 1.42 12.80
C GLN A 191 -3.24 2.82 12.18
N TRP A 192 -3.43 2.92 10.86
CA TRP A 192 -3.39 4.17 10.10
C TRP A 192 -4.44 5.17 10.61
N SER A 193 -5.66 4.71 10.91
CA SER A 193 -6.73 5.59 11.39
C SER A 193 -6.42 6.29 12.72
N GLN A 194 -5.40 5.80 13.44
CA GLN A 194 -4.90 6.34 14.71
C GLN A 194 -3.48 6.95 14.57
N SER A 195 -3.16 7.48 13.40
CA SER A 195 -1.84 8.03 13.09
C SER A 195 -1.90 9.53 12.77
N ALA A 196 -0.78 10.23 12.94
CA ALA A 196 -0.67 11.62 12.52
C ALA A 196 -0.81 11.81 11.00
N HIS A 197 -0.57 10.77 10.18
CA HIS A 197 -0.82 10.81 8.74
C HIS A 197 -2.31 10.83 8.42
N ARG A 198 -3.14 10.08 9.17
CA ARG A 198 -4.60 10.24 9.07
C ARG A 198 -5.04 11.62 9.54
N PHE A 199 -4.40 12.15 10.58
CA PHE A 199 -4.69 13.47 11.14
C PHE A 199 -3.72 14.55 10.60
N SER A 200 -3.43 14.53 9.30
CA SER A 200 -2.54 15.53 8.67
C SER A 200 -3.30 16.74 8.10
N SER A 201 -4.61 16.63 7.92
CA SER A 201 -5.45 17.55 7.15
C SER A 201 -6.30 18.44 8.08
N PHE A 202 -7.41 19.03 7.63
CA PHE A 202 -8.26 19.92 8.46
C PHE A 202 -8.92 19.19 9.64
N ASN A 203 -8.84 17.86 9.68
CA ASN A 203 -9.14 17.03 10.84
C ASN A 203 -8.10 17.15 12.00
N ASN A 204 -7.09 18.00 11.84
CA ASN A 204 -6.10 18.35 12.84
C ASN A 204 -6.16 19.86 13.12
N PRO A 205 -6.54 20.28 14.34
CA PRO A 205 -6.75 21.69 14.65
C PRO A 205 -5.46 22.53 14.62
N PHE A 206 -4.29 21.92 14.85
CA PHE A 206 -3.01 22.64 14.79
C PHE A 206 -2.63 22.97 13.34
N TYR A 207 -2.85 22.01 12.43
CA TYR A 207 -2.65 22.20 11.01
C TYR A 207 -3.64 23.22 10.46
N LYS A 208 -4.93 23.03 10.75
CA LYS A 208 -6.01 23.95 10.35
C LYS A 208 -5.68 25.40 10.75
N ALA A 209 -5.29 25.64 12.00
CA ALA A 209 -4.92 26.99 12.46
C ALA A 209 -3.73 27.59 11.68
N SER A 210 -2.77 26.76 11.26
CA SER A 210 -1.63 27.20 10.46
C SER A 210 -2.03 27.59 9.04
N VAL A 211 -2.92 26.80 8.42
CA VAL A 211 -3.48 27.10 7.09
C VAL A 211 -4.35 28.35 7.14
N GLU A 212 -5.23 28.50 8.14
CA GLU A 212 -6.05 29.69 8.34
C GLU A 212 -5.18 30.94 8.48
N TYR A 213 -4.12 30.88 9.29
CA TYR A 213 -3.16 31.98 9.43
C TYR A 213 -2.50 32.32 8.10
N LEU A 214 -2.07 31.31 7.33
CA LEU A 214 -1.44 31.52 6.03
C LEU A 214 -2.40 32.15 5.02
N ILE A 215 -3.65 31.69 4.95
CA ILE A 215 -4.70 32.29 4.10
C ILE A 215 -4.93 33.76 4.45
N LEU A 216 -4.87 34.11 5.74
CA LEU A 216 -5.08 35.49 6.19
C LEU A 216 -3.88 36.41 5.92
N THR A 217 -2.68 35.85 5.72
CA THR A 217 -1.42 36.60 5.68
C THR A 217 -0.64 36.47 4.37
N SER A 218 -1.05 35.59 3.46
CA SER A 218 -0.41 35.29 2.18
C SER A 218 -1.44 35.01 1.08
N ASP A 219 -0.96 34.76 -0.14
CA ASP A 219 -1.80 34.29 -1.25
C ASP A 219 -2.38 32.90 -0.92
N THR A 220 -3.64 32.67 -1.29
CA THR A 220 -4.28 31.36 -1.16
C THR A 220 -3.55 30.30 -1.97
N THR A 221 -2.81 30.65 -3.03
CA THR A 221 -1.97 29.69 -3.76
C THR A 221 -0.90 29.06 -2.87
N THR A 222 -0.43 29.73 -1.83
CA THR A 222 0.62 29.23 -0.93
C THR A 222 0.16 28.03 -0.12
N VAL A 223 -1.15 27.87 0.13
CA VAL A 223 -1.68 26.71 0.87
C VAL A 223 -1.52 25.40 0.11
N ARG A 224 -1.34 25.44 -1.22
CA ARG A 224 -1.07 24.25 -2.04
C ARG A 224 0.27 23.60 -1.70
N TRP A 225 1.24 24.39 -1.22
CA TRP A 225 2.50 23.88 -0.69
C TRP A 225 2.31 23.06 0.59
N CYS A 226 1.41 23.50 1.48
CA CYS A 226 1.01 22.69 2.64
C CYS A 226 0.28 21.43 2.18
N GLY A 227 -0.66 21.59 1.24
CA GLY A 227 -1.52 20.54 0.72
C GLY A 227 -0.77 19.36 0.10
N SER A 228 0.43 19.55 -0.45
CA SER A 228 1.17 18.44 -1.07
C SER A 228 1.70 17.40 -0.08
N CYS A 229 1.94 17.81 1.17
CA CYS A 229 2.30 16.89 2.25
C CYS A 229 1.09 16.54 3.13
N HIS A 230 0.17 17.49 3.36
CA HIS A 230 -0.88 17.38 4.37
C HIS A 230 -2.27 17.01 3.82
N ASP A 231 -2.63 17.54 2.65
CA ASP A 231 -3.94 17.40 2.01
C ASP A 231 -3.85 16.87 0.55
N PRO A 232 -3.13 15.77 0.30
CA PRO A 232 -2.87 15.31 -1.06
C PRO A 232 -4.15 15.05 -1.85
N VAL A 233 -5.21 14.54 -1.19
CA VAL A 233 -6.54 14.38 -1.80
C VAL A 233 -7.08 15.72 -2.30
N MET A 234 -7.00 16.79 -1.51
CA MET A 234 -7.49 18.11 -1.88
C MET A 234 -6.65 18.73 -3.00
N LEU A 235 -5.32 18.62 -2.92
CA LEU A 235 -4.42 19.19 -3.91
C LEU A 235 -4.58 18.51 -5.28
N TYR A 236 -4.44 17.17 -5.32
CA TYR A 236 -4.39 16.44 -6.59
C TYR A 236 -5.74 16.31 -7.27
N SER A 237 -6.85 16.60 -6.57
CA SER A 237 -8.19 16.68 -7.17
C SER A 237 -8.64 18.09 -7.58
N GLY A 238 -7.78 19.11 -7.40
CA GLY A 238 -8.09 20.49 -7.76
C GLY A 238 -8.95 21.24 -6.74
N LEU A 239 -9.30 20.61 -5.61
CA LEU A 239 -10.10 21.23 -4.54
C LEU A 239 -9.35 22.35 -3.78
N MET A 240 -8.05 22.55 -4.07
CA MET A 240 -7.24 23.67 -3.58
C MET A 240 -6.96 24.72 -4.67
N GLU A 241 -7.65 24.68 -5.82
CA GLU A 241 -7.50 25.73 -6.83
C GLU A 241 -7.97 27.09 -6.32
N SER A 242 -9.10 27.10 -5.62
CA SER A 242 -9.59 28.25 -4.86
C SER A 242 -9.24 28.13 -3.38
N SER A 243 -9.74 29.06 -2.56
CA SER A 243 -9.74 28.89 -1.11
C SER A 243 -10.31 27.51 -0.75
N PRO A 244 -9.61 26.71 0.07
CA PRO A 244 -10.04 25.36 0.40
C PRO A 244 -11.33 25.40 1.23
N ASP A 245 -12.30 24.57 0.86
CA ASP A 245 -13.49 24.31 1.68
C ASP A 245 -13.15 23.21 2.70
N GLU A 246 -13.12 23.55 3.97
CA GLU A 246 -12.80 22.60 5.05
C GLU A 246 -14.00 21.74 5.48
N THR A 247 -15.20 21.98 4.94
CA THR A 247 -16.42 21.28 5.36
C THR A 247 -16.66 19.97 4.59
N ILE A 248 -16.00 19.80 3.44
CA ILE A 248 -16.14 18.61 2.61
C ILE A 248 -15.32 17.43 3.16
N PRO A 249 -15.75 16.18 2.93
CA PRO A 249 -15.06 14.98 3.45
C PRO A 249 -13.58 14.88 3.03
N GLU A 250 -13.24 15.33 1.82
CA GLU A 250 -11.88 15.32 1.25
C GLU A 250 -10.91 16.13 2.11
N ALA A 251 -11.37 17.23 2.70
CA ALA A 251 -10.59 18.07 3.62
C ALA A 251 -10.33 17.40 4.98
N HIS A 252 -10.82 16.18 5.19
CA HIS A 252 -10.61 15.38 6.40
C HIS A 252 -9.96 14.03 6.10
N ALA A 253 -9.50 13.82 4.86
CA ALA A 253 -8.94 12.55 4.41
C ALA A 253 -7.55 12.28 5.01
N GLY A 254 -6.75 13.33 5.18
CA GLY A 254 -5.32 13.20 5.51
C GLY A 254 -4.52 12.56 4.39
N ILE A 255 -3.38 11.96 4.74
CA ILE A 255 -2.61 11.12 3.82
C ILE A 255 -3.25 9.74 3.77
N THR A 256 -3.91 9.42 2.64
CA THR A 256 -4.66 8.17 2.45
C THR A 256 -3.77 7.00 2.08
N CYS A 257 -4.31 5.78 2.17
CA CYS A 257 -3.65 4.57 1.68
C CYS A 257 -3.30 4.73 0.20
N GLU A 258 -4.27 5.21 -0.59
CA GLU A 258 -4.10 5.44 -2.02
C GLU A 258 -3.12 6.56 -2.35
N THR A 259 -2.97 7.58 -1.49
CA THR A 259 -1.91 8.59 -1.71
C THR A 259 -0.54 7.97 -1.53
N CYS A 260 -0.28 7.33 -0.38
CA CYS A 260 1.04 6.76 -0.11
C CYS A 260 1.39 5.66 -1.10
N HIS A 261 0.46 4.74 -1.37
CA HIS A 261 0.68 3.58 -2.23
C HIS A 261 0.50 3.87 -3.72
N GLY A 262 -0.08 5.02 -4.07
CA GLY A 262 -0.20 5.50 -5.44
C GLY A 262 0.99 6.34 -5.90
N MET A 263 1.98 6.60 -5.03
CA MET A 263 3.24 7.21 -5.47
C MET A 263 3.93 6.22 -6.41
N VAL A 264 4.24 6.66 -7.64
CA VAL A 264 4.87 5.83 -8.67
C VAL A 264 6.30 6.22 -8.99
N ASP A 265 6.68 7.48 -8.71
CA ASP A 265 8.04 7.97 -8.90
C ASP A 265 8.42 9.04 -7.87
N ILE A 266 9.71 9.14 -7.59
CA ILE A 266 10.32 10.17 -6.73
C ILE A 266 11.52 10.73 -7.52
N PRO A 267 11.35 11.88 -8.21
CA PRO A 267 12.35 12.38 -9.15
C PRO A 267 13.72 12.62 -8.52
N ASP A 268 13.75 13.13 -7.28
CA ASP A 268 14.97 13.41 -6.55
C ASP A 268 14.73 13.47 -5.03
N ILE A 269 15.74 13.94 -4.29
CA ILE A 269 15.71 14.06 -2.83
C ILE A 269 15.57 15.52 -2.36
N THR A 270 15.01 16.43 -3.16
CA THR A 270 14.82 17.83 -2.72
C THR A 270 13.79 17.94 -1.60
N GLY A 271 12.83 17.01 -1.52
CA GLY A 271 11.73 17.05 -0.56
C GLY A 271 10.55 17.87 -1.07
N ASN A 272 9.83 18.57 -0.18
CA ASN A 272 8.66 19.42 -0.51
C ASN A 272 7.54 18.68 -1.27
N ALA A 273 7.34 17.39 -1.00
CA ALA A 273 6.42 16.50 -1.71
C ALA A 273 6.70 16.40 -3.22
N ASN A 274 7.97 16.43 -3.62
CA ASN A 274 8.40 16.13 -4.98
C ASN A 274 8.25 14.62 -5.29
N TYR A 275 7.03 14.19 -5.56
CA TYR A 275 6.68 12.84 -6.02
C TYR A 275 5.68 12.90 -7.17
N VAL A 276 5.60 11.80 -7.92
CA VAL A 276 4.59 11.58 -8.96
C VAL A 276 3.52 10.65 -8.41
N LEU A 277 2.27 11.13 -8.37
CA LEU A 277 1.11 10.37 -7.94
C LEU A 277 0.37 9.77 -9.13
N ASP A 278 -0.04 8.52 -9.02
CA ASP A 278 -0.93 7.88 -9.98
C ASP A 278 -2.17 7.32 -9.28
N GLU A 279 -3.18 6.99 -10.06
CA GLU A 279 -4.37 6.31 -9.56
C GLU A 279 -4.07 4.82 -9.31
N PRO A 280 -4.40 4.26 -8.13
CA PRO A 280 -4.24 2.85 -7.89
C PRO A 280 -5.02 1.99 -8.89
N VAL A 281 -4.44 0.86 -9.31
CA VAL A 281 -5.07 -0.08 -10.24
C VAL A 281 -6.48 -0.42 -9.81
N THR A 282 -7.44 -0.24 -10.72
CA THR A 282 -8.85 -0.50 -10.45
C THR A 282 -9.25 -1.88 -10.95
N TYR A 283 -9.95 -2.62 -10.08
CA TYR A 283 -10.59 -3.88 -10.44
C TYR A 283 -12.04 -3.62 -10.85
N PRO A 284 -12.66 -4.49 -11.67
CA PRO A 284 -14.08 -4.40 -11.97
C PRO A 284 -14.91 -4.24 -10.71
N PHE A 285 -15.88 -3.32 -10.74
CA PHE A 285 -16.77 -3.03 -9.61
C PHE A 285 -16.10 -2.39 -8.38
N SER A 286 -14.93 -1.76 -8.53
CA SER A 286 -14.22 -1.11 -7.40
C SER A 286 -14.98 0.03 -6.72
N TYR A 287 -16.01 0.58 -7.35
CA TYR A 287 -16.86 1.65 -6.82
C TYR A 287 -18.29 1.17 -6.54
N SER A 288 -18.57 -0.13 -6.73
CA SER A 288 -19.91 -0.69 -6.56
C SER A 288 -20.12 -1.20 -5.13
N GLY A 289 -21.37 -1.15 -4.65
CA GLY A 289 -21.78 -1.75 -3.37
C GLY A 289 -22.34 -3.18 -3.51
N GLY A 290 -22.73 -3.76 -2.37
CA GLY A 290 -23.48 -5.02 -2.31
C GLY A 290 -22.76 -6.20 -2.97
N MET A 291 -23.48 -6.96 -3.80
CA MET A 291 -22.94 -8.16 -4.44
C MET A 291 -21.76 -7.86 -5.37
N LEU A 292 -21.76 -6.72 -6.05
CA LEU A 292 -20.67 -6.33 -6.96
C LEU A 292 -19.37 -6.00 -6.21
N ALA A 293 -19.46 -5.44 -4.99
CA ALA A 293 -18.29 -5.27 -4.11
C ALA A 293 -17.67 -6.63 -3.73
N ASN A 294 -18.50 -7.66 -3.50
CA ASN A 294 -18.00 -9.00 -3.22
C ASN A 294 -17.33 -9.64 -4.45
N VAL A 295 -17.83 -9.38 -5.66
CA VAL A 295 -17.18 -9.79 -6.91
C VAL A 295 -15.83 -9.08 -7.06
N ASN A 296 -15.75 -7.78 -6.76
CA ASN A 296 -14.48 -7.04 -6.75
C ASN A 296 -13.46 -7.69 -5.81
N LYS A 297 -13.85 -7.95 -4.55
CA LYS A 297 -13.02 -8.63 -3.56
C LYS A 297 -12.56 -10.02 -4.03
N MET A 298 -13.48 -10.81 -4.60
CA MET A 298 -13.16 -12.12 -5.17
C MET A 298 -12.09 -12.00 -6.28
N LEU A 299 -12.23 -11.02 -7.17
CA LEU A 299 -11.26 -10.82 -8.26
C LEU A 299 -9.88 -10.43 -7.76
N ILE A 300 -9.79 -9.53 -6.77
CA ILE A 300 -8.50 -9.19 -6.14
C ILE A 300 -7.87 -10.44 -5.53
N LYS A 301 -8.65 -11.31 -4.88
CA LYS A 301 -8.13 -12.56 -4.30
C LYS A 301 -7.69 -13.59 -5.33
N MET A 302 -8.38 -13.67 -6.47
CA MET A 302 -8.04 -14.63 -7.53
C MET A 302 -6.87 -14.17 -8.39
N LYS A 303 -6.75 -12.86 -8.62
CA LYS A 303 -5.65 -12.23 -9.34
C LYS A 303 -5.08 -11.08 -8.54
N PRO A 304 -4.30 -11.35 -7.48
CA PRO A 304 -3.74 -10.32 -6.60
C PRO A 304 -2.54 -9.59 -7.20
N GLU A 305 -1.99 -10.03 -8.33
CA GLU A 305 -0.73 -9.54 -8.88
C GLU A 305 -0.80 -8.05 -9.23
N ALA A 306 -1.86 -7.61 -9.91
CA ALA A 306 -2.06 -6.21 -10.25
C ALA A 306 -2.26 -5.34 -8.99
N HIS A 307 -3.02 -5.83 -8.00
CA HIS A 307 -3.17 -5.16 -6.71
C HIS A 307 -1.84 -5.03 -5.97
N ARG A 308 -1.05 -6.11 -5.89
CA ARG A 308 0.24 -6.11 -5.19
C ARG A 308 1.26 -5.17 -5.86
N GLN A 309 1.38 -5.23 -7.18
CA GLN A 309 2.31 -4.40 -7.92
C GLN A 309 1.88 -2.94 -7.93
N GLY A 310 0.58 -2.67 -8.10
CA GLY A 310 0.02 -1.32 -8.13
C GLY A 310 -0.01 -0.63 -6.76
N MET A 311 0.00 -1.38 -5.65
CA MET A 311 0.03 -0.79 -4.30
C MET A 311 1.42 -0.82 -3.67
N LEU A 312 2.38 -1.61 -4.17
CA LEU A 312 3.71 -1.71 -3.56
C LEU A 312 4.82 -1.77 -4.61
N ASN A 313 5.20 -0.60 -5.09
CA ASN A 313 6.40 -0.36 -5.90
C ASN A 313 7.68 -0.33 -5.02
N PRO A 314 8.85 -0.77 -5.53
CA PRO A 314 10.17 -0.52 -4.94
C PRO A 314 10.40 0.85 -4.28
N ILE A 315 9.80 1.94 -4.80
CA ILE A 315 9.98 3.29 -4.21
C ILE A 315 9.39 3.47 -2.82
N HIS A 316 8.45 2.61 -2.40
CA HIS A 316 7.93 2.57 -1.02
C HIS A 316 8.95 1.98 -0.03
N THR A 317 10.17 1.73 -0.51
CA THR A 317 11.28 1.24 0.28
C THR A 317 12.43 2.22 0.33
N GLY A 318 13.14 2.20 1.46
CA GLY A 318 14.20 3.13 1.79
C GLY A 318 13.69 4.42 2.43
N GLU A 319 14.65 5.28 2.70
CA GLU A 319 14.50 6.59 3.33
C GLU A 319 13.89 7.64 2.38
N LYS A 320 14.11 7.51 1.06
CA LYS A 320 13.72 8.52 0.07
C LYS A 320 12.21 8.67 0.01
N PHE A 321 11.49 7.57 0.19
CA PHE A 321 10.04 7.56 0.31
C PHE A 321 9.54 8.56 1.35
N CYS A 322 10.10 8.49 2.55
CA CYS A 322 9.71 9.38 3.65
C CYS A 322 10.26 10.80 3.45
N ALA A 323 11.44 10.93 2.83
CA ALA A 323 12.09 12.21 2.56
C ALA A 323 11.24 13.14 1.69
N THR A 324 10.36 12.59 0.85
CA THR A 324 9.43 13.40 0.05
C THR A 324 8.69 14.43 0.90
N CYS A 325 8.17 14.04 2.06
CA CYS A 325 7.47 14.96 2.97
C CYS A 325 8.30 15.37 4.21
N HIS A 326 9.28 14.56 4.63
CA HIS A 326 10.10 14.81 5.83
C HIS A 326 11.42 15.54 5.55
N LYS A 327 11.59 16.04 4.33
CA LYS A 327 12.59 17.04 3.96
C LYS A 327 11.86 18.22 3.32
N VAL A 328 12.05 19.40 3.88
CA VAL A 328 11.23 20.58 3.61
C VAL A 328 12.12 21.80 3.48
N SER A 329 11.84 22.63 2.47
CA SER A 329 12.38 23.98 2.35
C SER A 329 11.28 25.00 2.09
N LEU A 330 11.44 26.19 2.66
CA LEU A 330 10.63 27.35 2.32
C LEU A 330 11.34 28.08 1.19
N ASP A 331 10.78 27.97 -0.01
CA ASP A 331 11.30 28.61 -1.20
C ASP A 331 10.81 30.07 -1.30
N VAL A 332 11.34 30.84 -2.25
CA VAL A 332 11.05 32.28 -2.40
C VAL A 332 9.56 32.50 -2.68
N GLU A 333 8.93 31.58 -3.40
CA GLU A 333 7.51 31.56 -3.71
C GLU A 333 6.64 31.47 -2.45
N ILE A 334 7.18 30.88 -1.36
CA ILE A 334 6.46 30.66 -0.10
C ILE A 334 6.71 31.79 0.90
N ASN A 335 7.96 32.26 1.01
CA ASN A 335 8.36 33.21 2.07
C ASN A 335 8.74 34.61 1.57
N HIS A 336 8.79 34.83 0.25
CA HIS A 336 9.14 36.10 -0.40
C HIS A 336 10.51 36.69 0.01
N TYR A 337 11.44 35.87 0.49
CA TYR A 337 12.76 36.28 0.96
C TYR A 337 13.90 35.51 0.31
N LYS A 338 14.08 34.23 0.65
CA LYS A 338 15.14 33.35 0.12
C LYS A 338 14.83 31.89 0.43
N TRP A 339 15.60 30.98 -0.15
CA TRP A 339 15.57 29.58 0.29
C TRP A 339 15.94 29.48 1.77
N LEU A 340 15.03 28.92 2.56
CA LEU A 340 15.25 28.60 3.97
C LEU A 340 15.03 27.11 4.17
N ARG A 341 15.94 26.49 4.91
CA ARG A 341 15.73 25.13 5.39
C ARG A 341 14.54 25.12 6.35
N GLY A 342 13.58 24.23 6.13
CA GLY A 342 12.56 23.86 7.11
C GLY A 342 12.92 22.54 7.79
N GLN A 343 11.91 21.72 8.11
CA GLN A 343 12.14 20.36 8.61
C GLN A 343 13.06 19.55 7.68
N ASP A 344 14.15 19.00 8.20
CA ASP A 344 15.08 18.18 7.41
C ASP A 344 15.56 16.94 8.19
N GLU A 345 14.70 15.93 8.25
CA GLU A 345 15.04 14.67 8.92
C GLU A 345 15.96 13.80 8.06
N TYR A 346 15.91 13.96 6.74
CA TYR A 346 16.72 13.17 5.82
C TYR A 346 18.21 13.48 5.95
N ASP A 347 18.60 14.77 5.94
CA ASP A 347 20.02 15.13 6.05
C ASP A 347 20.54 14.80 7.46
N ALA A 348 19.71 15.00 8.49
CA ALA A 348 20.06 14.59 9.86
C ALA A 348 20.25 13.07 9.96
N TRP A 349 19.39 12.28 9.30
CA TRP A 349 19.54 10.83 9.15
C TRP A 349 20.82 10.46 8.42
N GLN A 350 21.06 11.07 7.26
CA GLN A 350 22.22 10.80 6.43
C GLN A 350 23.53 11.12 7.19
N ALA A 351 23.54 12.20 7.97
CA ALA A 351 24.68 12.61 8.79
C ALA A 351 24.85 11.80 10.09
N SER A 352 23.93 10.87 10.40
CA SER A 352 24.02 10.03 11.59
C SER A 352 24.76 8.71 11.32
N GLY A 353 25.21 8.07 12.41
CA GLY A 353 25.72 6.70 12.37
C GLY A 353 24.68 5.65 11.97
N ILE A 354 23.39 5.97 12.06
CA ILE A 354 22.30 5.04 11.73
C ILE A 354 22.25 4.73 10.23
N SER A 355 22.60 5.70 9.38
CA SER A 355 22.56 5.56 7.93
C SER A 355 23.77 4.83 7.34
N TYR A 356 24.86 4.71 8.10
CA TYR A 356 26.21 4.31 7.64
C TYR A 356 26.87 5.26 6.61
N ASN A 357 26.23 6.38 6.27
CA ASN A 357 26.77 7.35 5.32
C ASN A 357 27.71 8.38 6.00
N ALA A 358 27.59 8.52 7.32
CA ALA A 358 28.36 9.49 8.09
C ALA A 358 29.79 9.01 8.40
N VAL A 359 30.79 9.75 7.91
CA VAL A 359 32.21 9.49 8.19
C VAL A 359 32.57 9.73 9.67
N ALA A 360 31.90 10.68 10.32
CA ALA A 360 32.21 11.14 11.68
C ALA A 360 31.33 10.51 12.78
N SER A 361 30.71 9.36 12.51
CA SER A 361 29.87 8.70 13.50
C SER A 361 30.67 8.13 14.68
N PHE A 362 30.20 8.38 15.90
CA PHE A 362 30.75 7.80 17.12
C PHE A 362 30.26 6.37 17.40
N TYR A 363 29.07 6.02 16.92
CA TYR A 363 28.48 4.70 17.12
C TYR A 363 27.57 4.35 15.95
N ASN A 364 27.69 3.10 15.49
CA ASN A 364 26.85 2.58 14.43
C ASN A 364 25.97 1.45 14.99
N PRO A 365 24.72 1.30 14.53
CA PRO A 365 23.95 0.09 14.74
C PRO A 365 24.66 -1.11 14.07
N PRO A 366 24.24 -2.36 14.31
CA PRO A 366 24.84 -3.52 13.63
C PRO A 366 24.63 -3.55 12.11
N ILE A 367 23.53 -2.96 11.64
CA ILE A 367 23.16 -2.81 10.23
C ILE A 367 22.64 -1.38 10.00
N PRO A 368 22.81 -0.79 8.81
CA PRO A 368 22.19 0.50 8.50
C PRO A 368 20.67 0.39 8.63
N LEU A 369 20.04 1.43 9.17
CA LEU A 369 18.59 1.51 9.34
C LEU A 369 18.04 2.74 8.63
N ASP A 370 16.83 2.62 8.09
CA ASP A 370 16.05 3.71 7.51
C ASP A 370 14.90 4.15 8.45
N CYS A 371 14.09 5.10 7.96
CA CYS A 371 12.94 5.63 8.69
C CYS A 371 11.95 4.53 9.11
N ARG A 372 11.72 3.54 8.24
CA ARG A 372 10.71 2.48 8.41
C ARG A 372 11.16 1.47 9.45
N ASN A 373 12.46 1.23 9.59
CA ASN A 373 12.99 0.39 10.66
C ASN A 373 12.63 0.89 12.08
N CYS A 374 12.42 2.21 12.25
CA CYS A 374 12.03 2.80 13.55
C CYS A 374 10.55 3.16 13.63
N HIS A 375 9.97 3.69 12.55
CA HIS A 375 8.62 4.25 12.54
C HIS A 375 7.55 3.31 11.96
N MET A 376 7.97 2.27 11.23
CA MET A 376 7.10 1.22 10.67
C MET A 376 7.59 -0.18 11.07
N VAL A 377 7.94 -0.35 12.35
CA VAL A 377 8.41 -1.62 12.91
C VAL A 377 7.44 -2.77 12.60
N GLU A 378 7.96 -3.99 12.51
CA GLU A 378 7.12 -5.17 12.32
C GLU A 378 6.24 -5.40 13.55
N VAL A 379 4.95 -5.62 13.30
CA VAL A 379 3.93 -5.91 14.30
C VAL A 379 3.10 -7.11 13.88
N PRO A 380 2.61 -7.92 14.83
CA PRO A 380 1.71 -9.03 14.51
C PRO A 380 0.46 -8.55 13.78
N SER A 381 0.01 -9.31 12.77
CA SER A 381 -1.22 -9.03 12.03
C SER A 381 -1.77 -10.28 11.36
N SER A 382 -3.10 -10.29 11.19
CA SER A 382 -3.84 -11.29 10.44
C SER A 382 -4.33 -10.80 9.08
N ASP A 383 -3.90 -9.61 8.65
CA ASP A 383 -4.22 -9.04 7.33
C ASP A 383 -3.80 -10.00 6.21
N MET A 384 -4.56 -10.08 5.12
CA MET A 384 -4.28 -11.05 4.04
C MET A 384 -2.92 -10.82 3.35
N GLY A 385 -2.37 -9.61 3.45
CA GLY A 385 -1.05 -9.23 2.94
C GLY A 385 0.07 -9.32 3.97
N ASN A 386 -0.12 -10.03 5.09
CA ASN A 386 0.93 -10.23 6.08
C ASN A 386 2.05 -11.15 5.55
N ASP A 387 3.27 -10.88 6.00
CA ASP A 387 4.42 -11.76 5.82
C ASP A 387 4.69 -12.48 7.15
N TRP A 388 4.47 -13.80 7.17
CA TRP A 388 4.73 -14.67 8.33
C TRP A 388 4.04 -14.21 9.63
N GLY A 389 2.80 -13.72 9.53
CA GLY A 389 2.00 -13.23 10.65
C GLY A 389 2.34 -11.81 11.08
N THR A 390 3.10 -11.06 10.26
CA THR A 390 3.50 -9.69 10.59
C THR A 390 3.29 -8.73 9.43
N VAL A 391 3.14 -7.45 9.75
CA VAL A 391 3.10 -6.33 8.80
C VAL A 391 3.97 -5.19 9.33
N LYS A 392 4.36 -4.28 8.44
CA LYS A 392 4.95 -3.01 8.85
C LYS A 392 3.89 -2.16 9.56
N SER A 393 4.24 -1.61 10.72
CA SER A 393 3.31 -0.78 11.51
C SER A 393 2.93 0.50 10.76
N HIS A 394 1.63 0.78 10.72
CA HIS A 394 1.06 2.01 10.14
C HIS A 394 0.59 2.99 11.22
N TYR A 395 1.06 2.82 12.46
CA TYR A 395 0.87 3.83 13.51
C TYR A 395 1.80 5.04 13.33
N PHE A 396 2.92 4.87 12.61
CA PHE A 396 3.97 5.89 12.41
C PHE A 396 4.39 6.55 13.73
N THR A 397 4.64 5.73 14.77
CA THR A 397 4.80 6.24 16.14
C THR A 397 6.04 7.11 16.25
N ALA A 398 5.88 8.31 16.80
CA ALA A 398 6.94 9.29 17.00
C ALA A 398 6.74 10.01 18.35
N ALA A 399 6.74 11.35 18.37
CA ALA A 399 6.63 12.15 19.59
C ALA A 399 5.24 12.79 19.82
N ASN A 400 4.26 12.58 18.94
CA ASN A 400 2.97 13.25 19.02
C ASN A 400 2.11 12.68 20.17
N THR A 401 2.08 13.43 21.27
CA THR A 401 1.13 13.25 22.39
C THR A 401 0.01 14.30 22.38
N ALA A 402 0.14 15.35 21.57
CA ALA A 402 -0.80 16.46 21.55
C ALA A 402 -2.15 16.05 20.95
N LEU A 403 -2.15 15.48 19.73
CA LEU A 403 -3.38 15.04 19.07
C LEU A 403 -4.20 14.07 19.92
N PRO A 404 -3.66 12.94 20.42
CA PRO A 404 -4.44 12.00 21.20
C PRO A 404 -4.80 12.49 22.62
N SER A 405 -4.38 13.70 23.01
CA SER A 405 -4.79 14.34 24.27
C SER A 405 -5.96 15.32 24.09
N LEU A 406 -6.30 15.69 22.84
CA LEU A 406 -7.43 16.58 22.56
C LEU A 406 -8.75 15.89 22.93
N PRO A 407 -9.75 16.60 23.46
CA PRO A 407 -11.02 16.00 23.87
C PRO A 407 -11.70 15.16 22.78
N GLU A 408 -11.74 15.67 21.55
CA GLU A 408 -12.41 15.02 20.41
C GLU A 408 -11.61 13.85 19.82
N LEU A 409 -10.29 13.84 20.00
CA LEU A 409 -9.37 12.83 19.47
C LEU A 409 -8.77 11.95 20.56
N ARG A 410 -9.34 11.99 21.78
CA ARG A 410 -8.76 11.36 22.94
C ARG A 410 -8.54 9.86 22.70
N ASN A 411 -7.29 9.43 22.82
CA ASN A 411 -6.91 8.04 22.60
C ASN A 411 -5.78 7.63 23.56
N ASP A 412 -6.16 6.97 24.65
CA ASP A 412 -5.23 6.55 25.69
C ASP A 412 -4.25 5.45 25.20
N GLU A 413 -4.65 4.62 24.22
CA GLU A 413 -3.77 3.61 23.63
C GLU A 413 -2.68 4.24 22.76
N TRP A 414 -3.03 5.26 21.97
CA TRP A 414 -2.06 6.06 21.23
C TRP A 414 -1.08 6.74 22.20
N LEU A 415 -1.57 7.41 23.25
CA LEU A 415 -0.71 8.01 24.27
C LEU A 415 0.23 7.01 24.92
N LYS A 416 -0.26 5.81 25.26
CA LYS A 416 0.54 4.74 25.84
C LYS A 416 1.63 4.29 24.88
N ARG A 417 1.29 4.04 23.61
CA ARG A 417 2.24 3.64 22.56
C ARG A 417 3.32 4.70 22.33
N THR A 418 2.94 5.97 22.19
CA THR A 418 3.88 7.11 22.07
C THR A 418 4.77 7.22 23.30
N SER A 419 4.22 7.12 24.50
CA SER A 419 4.99 7.18 25.75
C SER A 419 6.00 6.05 25.87
N GLN A 420 5.62 4.83 25.49
CA GLN A 420 6.53 3.69 25.46
C GLN A 420 7.64 3.89 24.43
N PHE A 421 7.30 4.40 23.24
CA PHE A 421 8.27 4.69 22.19
C PHE A 421 9.33 5.71 22.64
N LEU A 422 8.91 6.80 23.29
CA LEU A 422 9.81 7.85 23.80
C LEU A 422 10.67 7.35 24.98
N LYS A 423 10.11 6.51 25.85
CA LYS A 423 10.82 5.93 27.00
C LYS A 423 11.75 4.77 26.63
N ASN A 424 11.69 4.28 25.39
CA ASN A 424 12.52 3.17 24.91
C ASN A 424 13.96 3.61 24.59
N ASN A 425 14.68 4.09 25.60
CA ASN A 425 16.10 4.46 25.54
C ASN A 425 16.43 5.41 24.36
N ARG A 426 15.55 6.38 24.09
CA ARG A 426 15.71 7.36 23.00
C ARG A 426 16.74 8.44 23.35
N ALA A 427 16.64 8.97 24.56
CA ALA A 427 17.59 9.91 25.13
C ALA A 427 17.99 9.46 26.54
N SER A 428 19.18 9.86 26.98
CA SER A 428 19.61 9.74 28.37
C SER A 428 20.14 11.08 28.86
N VAL A 429 19.81 11.39 30.11
CA VAL A 429 20.34 12.54 30.85
C VAL A 429 21.23 11.99 31.94
N ASP A 430 22.47 12.46 32.00
CA ASP A 430 23.47 12.03 32.96
C ASP A 430 24.04 13.25 33.68
N ILE A 431 23.99 13.26 35.01
CA ILE A 431 24.60 14.30 35.82
C ILE A 431 25.97 13.76 36.22
N PHE A 432 26.99 14.09 35.43
CA PHE A 432 28.32 13.49 35.57
C PHE A 432 29.22 14.27 36.51
N GLY A 433 28.91 15.54 36.78
CA GLY A 433 29.73 16.42 37.60
C GLY A 433 28.92 17.46 38.38
N ALA A 434 29.50 18.00 39.45
CA ALA A 434 28.98 19.18 40.14
C ALA A 434 30.12 20.12 40.52
N VAL A 435 29.91 21.41 40.35
CA VAL A 435 30.80 22.47 40.84
C VAL A 435 30.19 23.04 42.13
N VAL A 436 30.87 22.81 43.25
CA VAL A 436 30.45 23.30 44.58
C VAL A 436 31.43 24.38 45.02
N ASP A 437 30.94 25.61 45.19
CA ASP A 437 31.73 26.81 45.52
C ASP A 437 33.01 26.96 44.66
N GLY A 438 32.88 26.69 43.36
CA GLY A 438 33.98 26.81 42.39
C GLY A 438 34.86 25.56 42.23
N LYS A 439 34.63 24.49 43.01
CA LYS A 439 35.38 23.23 42.90
C LYS A 439 34.58 22.15 42.16
N LEU A 440 35.10 21.65 41.04
CA LEU A 440 34.51 20.53 40.29
C LEU A 440 34.68 19.21 41.06
N ILE A 441 33.59 18.45 41.13
CA ILE A 441 33.47 17.09 41.67
C ILE A 441 32.92 16.22 40.54
N ALA A 442 33.77 15.41 39.93
CA ALA A 442 33.41 14.47 38.86
C ALA A 442 34.38 13.26 38.86
N PRO A 443 33.93 12.05 38.46
CA PRO A 443 32.53 11.70 38.21
C PRO A 443 31.70 11.71 39.50
N LEU A 444 30.42 12.06 39.39
CA LEU A 444 29.51 11.97 40.52
C LEU A 444 29.17 10.51 40.83
N ASN A 445 29.20 10.18 42.13
CA ASN A 445 28.56 8.97 42.65
C ASN A 445 27.05 9.24 42.87
N LYS A 446 26.28 8.24 43.33
CA LYS A 446 24.83 8.36 43.58
C LYS A 446 24.42 9.50 44.53
N THR A 447 25.35 10.01 45.34
CA THR A 447 25.09 11.04 46.34
C THR A 447 26.15 12.15 46.24
N LEU A 448 25.69 13.40 46.27
CA LEU A 448 26.52 14.60 46.40
C LEU A 448 26.30 15.19 47.80
N TYR A 449 27.37 15.32 48.58
CA TYR A 449 27.30 15.94 49.92
C TYR A 449 27.58 17.44 49.82
N VAL A 450 26.64 18.25 50.32
CA VAL A 450 26.72 19.72 50.32
C VAL A 450 26.27 20.27 51.67
N LYS A 451 26.69 21.49 51.98
CA LYS A 451 26.32 22.25 53.17
C LYS A 451 25.31 23.34 52.81
N PRO A 452 24.43 23.75 53.75
CA PRO A 452 23.57 24.91 53.55
C PRO A 452 24.38 26.16 53.16
N GLY A 453 23.88 26.92 52.20
CA GLY A 453 24.51 28.15 51.71
C GLY A 453 25.55 27.98 50.59
N GLN A 454 25.91 26.75 50.22
CA GLN A 454 26.85 26.52 49.11
C GLN A 454 26.19 26.76 47.73
N LYS A 455 26.95 27.34 46.79
CA LYS A 455 26.53 27.46 45.39
C LYS A 455 26.89 26.19 44.64
N ILE A 456 25.89 25.57 44.01
CA ILE A 456 26.03 24.30 43.29
C ILE A 456 25.66 24.53 41.82
N ARG A 457 26.56 24.19 40.90
CA ARG A 457 26.27 24.07 39.47
C ARG A 457 26.40 22.60 39.08
N LEU A 458 25.39 22.02 38.45
CA LEU A 458 25.43 20.65 37.96
C LEU A 458 25.94 20.62 36.51
N GLU A 459 26.84 19.69 36.22
CA GLU A 459 27.33 19.41 34.87
C GLU A 459 26.50 18.24 34.33
N VAL A 460 25.70 18.52 33.29
CA VAL A 460 24.71 17.60 32.74
C VAL A 460 25.05 17.28 31.30
N VAL A 461 25.07 15.99 30.97
CA VAL A 461 25.16 15.51 29.58
C VAL A 461 23.81 14.98 29.17
N VAL A 462 23.25 15.55 28.10
CA VAL A 462 22.09 15.01 27.41
C VAL A 462 22.60 14.39 26.11
N ARG A 463 22.24 13.12 25.87
CA ARG A 463 22.64 12.39 24.66
C ARG A 463 21.48 11.60 24.10
N THR A 464 21.32 11.66 22.78
CA THR A 464 20.50 10.71 22.04
C THR A 464 21.20 9.35 22.03
N ARG A 465 20.43 8.28 21.85
CA ARG A 465 20.96 6.91 21.77
C ARG A 465 20.46 6.21 20.52
N ASN A 466 19.18 5.83 20.54
CA ASN A 466 18.53 5.12 19.45
C ASN A 466 17.70 6.08 18.59
N ILE A 467 18.31 7.19 18.17
CA ILE A 467 17.70 8.20 17.31
C ILE A 467 18.68 8.50 16.19
N GLY A 468 18.21 8.40 14.95
CA GLY A 468 19.02 8.61 13.75
C GLY A 468 18.98 10.02 13.20
N HIS A 469 18.21 10.94 13.76
CA HIS A 469 18.02 12.28 13.23
C HIS A 469 17.93 13.28 14.40
N THR A 470 17.63 14.56 14.11
CA THR A 470 17.53 15.60 15.14
C THR A 470 16.50 15.22 16.21
N PHE A 471 16.77 15.56 17.48
CA PHE A 471 15.82 15.32 18.58
C PHE A 471 15.71 16.53 19.52
N PRO A 472 14.51 17.09 19.70
CA PRO A 472 13.28 16.75 18.98
C PRO A 472 13.40 17.12 17.49
N GLY A 473 12.89 16.27 16.59
CA GLY A 473 12.74 16.60 15.17
C GLY A 473 11.42 17.30 14.89
N GLY A 474 11.16 17.64 13.63
CA GLY A 474 9.91 18.23 13.16
C GLY A 474 9.89 19.74 13.28
N THR A 475 8.90 20.27 14.01
CA THR A 475 8.55 21.69 14.03
C THR A 475 9.60 22.63 14.63
N ILE A 476 10.61 22.11 15.33
CA ILE A 476 11.74 22.93 15.81
C ILE A 476 12.63 23.41 14.65
N ASP A 477 12.76 22.63 13.58
CA ASP A 477 13.56 22.99 12.42
C ASP A 477 12.86 24.01 11.49
N SER A 478 11.60 24.35 11.80
CA SER A 478 10.77 25.31 11.06
C SER A 478 10.50 26.62 11.81
N ASN A 479 11.06 26.82 13.02
CA ASN A 479 10.86 28.01 13.87
C ASN A 479 12.07 28.94 13.90
#